data_AF-A0A7Y9ECS8-F1
#
_entry.id   AF-A0A7Y9ECS8-F1
#
_cell.length_a   1.000
_cell.length_b   1.000
_cell.length_c   1.000
_cell.angle_alpha   90.00
_cell.angle_beta   90.00
_cell.angle_gamma   90.00
#
_symmetry.space_group_name_H-M   'P 1'
#
loop_
_entity.id
_entity.type
_entity.pdbx_description
1 polymer ?
#
loop_
_entity_poly.entity_id
_entity_poly.type
_entity_poly.pdbx_seq_one_letter_code
_entity_poly.pdbx_strand_id
1 'polypeptide(L)'
;MIIEVDRGSVAAGDDVLPHARSIDVPSGTPLGDVVAGLLEEHFLAVIASGRATWILVADGPLAVVAQQWDEPRYLVDASQPISSFGGNGGRVSLMFRYWKQHDPDHVFAELAAGREPRR
;
A
#
# COMPACT_ATOMS: atom_id res chain seq x y z
N MET A 1 -6.83 5.55 16.74
CA MET A 1 -5.49 6.09 16.45
C MET A 1 -5.50 6.62 15.04
N ILE A 2 -4.85 7.75 14.81
CA ILE A 2 -4.84 8.37 13.47
C ILE A 2 -3.71 7.77 12.65
N ILE A 3 -4.06 7.30 11.46
CA ILE A 3 -3.12 6.86 10.42
C ILE A 3 -3.20 7.86 9.28
N GLU A 4 -2.04 8.34 8.84
CA GLU A 4 -1.93 9.12 7.60
C GLU A 4 -1.67 8.15 6.45
N VAL A 5 -2.52 8.17 5.42
CA VAL A 5 -2.36 7.32 4.24
C VAL A 5 -2.37 8.16 2.97
N ASP A 6 -1.47 7.83 2.06
CA ASP A 6 -1.33 8.52 0.77
C ASP A 6 -0.99 7.51 -0.33
N ARG A 7 -1.13 7.91 -1.60
CA ARG A 7 -0.71 7.11 -2.75
C ARG A 7 -0.05 7.95 -3.82
N GLY A 8 0.81 7.32 -4.61
CA GLY A 8 1.35 7.93 -5.82
C GLY A 8 0.27 8.16 -6.87
N SER A 9 0.40 9.25 -7.62
CA SER A 9 -0.42 9.50 -8.81
C SER A 9 -0.10 8.48 -9.92
N VAL A 10 -1.13 8.06 -10.66
CA VAL A 10 -0.97 7.21 -11.85
C VAL A 10 -0.66 7.99 -13.13
N ALA A 11 -0.70 9.32 -13.07
CA ALA A 11 -0.57 10.33 -14.13
C ALA A 11 -0.49 9.81 -15.58
N ALA A 12 -1.68 9.75 -16.20
CA ALA A 12 -1.94 10.20 -17.56
C ALA A 12 -3.07 11.27 -17.56
N GLY A 13 -2.92 12.34 -16.76
CA GLY A 13 -3.64 13.62 -16.98
C GLY A 13 -4.73 14.06 -16.00
N ASP A 14 -5.35 13.18 -15.22
CA ASP A 14 -6.52 13.50 -14.37
C ASP A 14 -6.33 13.20 -12.86
N ASP A 15 -5.42 12.30 -12.50
CA ASP A 15 -5.09 11.93 -11.12
C ASP A 15 -4.10 12.94 -10.46
N VAL A 16 -4.48 14.22 -10.39
CA VAL A 16 -3.60 15.35 -9.99
C VAL A 16 -3.92 15.98 -8.63
N LEU A 17 -4.97 15.54 -7.96
CA LEU A 17 -5.33 16.00 -6.62
C LEU A 17 -4.51 15.29 -5.54
N PRO A 18 -4.28 15.91 -4.37
CA PRO A 18 -3.69 15.21 -3.23
C PRO A 18 -4.53 13.98 -2.86
N HIS A 19 -3.86 12.83 -2.69
CA HIS A 19 -4.51 11.59 -2.29
C HIS A 19 -4.41 11.32 -0.78
N ALA A 20 -3.63 12.15 -0.07
CA ALA A 20 -3.43 12.05 1.36
C ALA A 20 -4.75 12.18 2.12
N ARG A 21 -5.01 11.25 3.01
CA ARG A 21 -6.13 11.26 3.96
C ARG A 21 -5.68 10.74 5.32
N SER A 22 -6.41 11.14 6.35
CA SER A 22 -6.27 10.59 7.69
C SER A 22 -7.43 9.64 7.97
N ILE A 23 -7.17 8.49 8.56
CA ILE A 23 -8.20 7.54 9.04
C ILE A 23 -8.02 7.30 10.53
N ASP A 24 -9.12 7.20 11.26
CA ASP A 24 -9.11 6.84 12.68
C ASP A 24 -9.58 5.40 12.85
N VAL A 25 -8.70 4.54 13.35
CA VAL A 25 -8.98 3.12 13.58
C VAL A 25 -8.47 2.69 14.96
N PRO A 26 -9.06 1.66 15.60
CA PRO A 26 -8.48 1.07 16.81
C PRO A 26 -7.01 0.68 16.59
N SER A 27 -6.13 0.92 17.56
CA SER A 27 -4.70 0.59 17.42
C SER A 27 -4.42 -0.89 17.21
N GLY A 28 -5.30 -1.73 17.77
CA GLY A 28 -5.28 -3.19 17.61
C GLY A 28 -5.80 -3.71 16.27
N THR A 29 -6.27 -2.84 15.36
CA THR A 29 -6.79 -3.27 14.05
C THR A 29 -5.68 -3.95 13.26
N PRO A 30 -5.89 -5.17 12.72
CA PRO A 30 -4.92 -5.84 11.86
C PRO A 30 -4.56 -4.99 10.64
N LEU A 31 -3.29 -5.03 10.22
CA LEU A 31 -2.85 -4.38 8.97
C LEU A 31 -3.68 -4.86 7.78
N GLY A 32 -4.00 -6.15 7.71
CA GLY A 32 -4.83 -6.75 6.68
C GLY A 32 -6.19 -6.04 6.53
N ASP A 33 -6.88 -5.83 7.65
CA ASP A 33 -8.21 -5.21 7.69
C ASP A 33 -8.15 -3.73 7.28
N VAL A 34 -7.12 -2.99 7.69
CA VAL A 34 -6.92 -1.60 7.26
C VAL A 34 -6.72 -1.51 5.75
N VAL A 35 -5.89 -2.39 5.18
CA VAL A 35 -5.66 -2.42 3.73
C VAL A 35 -6.93 -2.83 2.99
N ALA A 36 -7.65 -3.86 3.46
CA ALA A 36 -8.91 -4.28 2.87
C ALA A 36 -9.92 -3.13 2.80
N GLY A 37 -10.12 -2.40 3.90
CA GLY A 37 -11.02 -1.24 3.92
C GLY A 37 -10.61 -0.14 2.93
N LEU A 38 -9.31 0.15 2.79
CA LEU A 38 -8.83 1.10 1.79
C LEU A 38 -9.11 0.64 0.34
N LEU A 39 -8.99 -0.66 0.07
CA LEU A 39 -9.27 -1.22 -1.26
C LEU A 39 -10.76 -1.24 -1.58
N GLU A 40 -11.61 -1.56 -0.59
CA GLU A 40 -13.08 -1.50 -0.71
C GLU A 40 -13.56 -0.07 -0.97
N GLU A 41 -12.92 0.93 -0.37
CA GLU A 41 -13.20 2.35 -0.62
C GLU A 41 -12.61 2.87 -1.94
N HIS A 42 -12.05 2.00 -2.78
CA HIS A 42 -11.41 2.35 -4.05
C HIS A 42 -10.29 3.40 -3.90
N PHE A 43 -9.52 3.32 -2.80
CA PHE A 43 -8.47 4.29 -2.53
C PHE A 43 -7.40 4.28 -3.63
N LEU A 44 -7.03 3.10 -4.14
CA LEU A 44 -6.05 2.97 -5.23
C LEU A 44 -6.69 3.20 -6.59
N ALA A 45 -6.02 3.98 -7.44
CA ALA A 45 -6.47 4.16 -8.81
C ALA A 45 -6.40 2.84 -9.59
N VAL A 46 -7.47 2.57 -10.32
CA VAL A 46 -7.60 1.48 -11.27
C VAL A 46 -7.24 2.02 -12.65
N ILE A 47 -6.32 1.35 -13.35
CA ILE A 47 -5.95 1.75 -14.72
C ILE A 47 -6.63 0.86 -15.76
N ALA A 48 -6.91 1.43 -16.94
CA ALA A 48 -7.64 0.74 -18.00
C ALA A 48 -6.96 -0.57 -18.47
N SER A 49 -5.64 -0.67 -18.37
CA SER A 49 -4.91 -1.88 -18.78
C SER A 49 -5.00 -3.03 -17.79
N GLY A 50 -5.57 -2.85 -16.60
CA GLY A 50 -5.66 -3.96 -15.64
C GLY A 50 -4.39 -4.21 -14.83
N ARG A 51 -3.31 -3.48 -15.07
CA ARG A 51 -1.95 -3.88 -14.64
C ARG A 51 -1.31 -2.92 -13.64
N ALA A 52 -2.07 -2.18 -12.83
CA ALA A 52 -1.44 -1.32 -11.83
C ALA A 52 -0.82 -2.16 -10.71
N THR A 53 0.47 -1.91 -10.45
CA THR A 53 1.21 -2.48 -9.33
C THR A 53 1.55 -1.38 -8.33
N TRP A 54 1.34 -1.65 -7.05
CA TRP A 54 1.57 -0.74 -5.93
C TRP A 54 2.41 -1.43 -4.86
N ILE A 55 3.30 -0.66 -4.23
CA ILE A 55 4.05 -1.12 -3.04
C ILE A 55 3.54 -0.32 -1.85
N LEU A 56 2.95 -1.00 -0.87
CA LEU A 56 2.59 -0.40 0.41
C LEU A 56 3.85 -0.30 1.28
N VAL A 57 4.15 0.90 1.77
CA VAL A 57 5.30 1.15 2.65
C VAL A 57 4.89 1.90 3.92
N ALA A 58 5.61 1.63 5.01
CA ALA A 58 5.74 2.47 6.20
C ALA A 58 7.25 2.74 6.42
N ASP A 59 7.83 2.26 7.52
CA ASP A 59 9.29 2.24 7.73
C ASP A 59 10.03 1.33 6.74
N GLY A 60 9.31 0.36 6.16
CA GLY A 60 9.77 -0.54 5.11
C GLY A 60 8.60 -1.03 4.24
N PRO A 61 8.87 -1.85 3.21
CA PRO A 61 7.83 -2.42 2.38
C PRO A 61 7.01 -3.45 3.17
N LEU A 62 5.68 -3.26 3.19
CA LEU A 62 4.75 -4.09 3.94
C LEU A 62 4.00 -5.07 3.03
N ALA A 63 3.66 -4.65 1.81
CA ALA A 63 2.90 -5.47 0.87
C ALA A 63 3.07 -5.00 -0.57
N VAL A 64 2.73 -5.89 -1.51
CA VAL A 64 2.46 -5.55 -2.90
C VAL A 64 0.97 -5.71 -3.15
N VAL A 65 0.37 -4.70 -3.76
CA VAL A 65 -1.02 -4.71 -4.21
C VAL A 65 -1.02 -4.59 -5.73
N ALA A 66 -1.68 -5.50 -6.41
CA ALA A 66 -1.74 -5.52 -7.86
C ALA A 66 -3.18 -5.64 -8.33
N GLN A 67 -3.55 -4.88 -9.36
CA GLN A 67 -4.87 -4.97 -9.98
C GLN A 67 -5.12 -6.33 -10.66
N GLN A 68 -4.06 -7.10 -10.91
CA GLN A 68 -4.11 -8.47 -11.43
C GLN A 68 -4.40 -9.54 -10.38
N TRP A 69 -4.36 -9.19 -9.09
CA TRP A 69 -4.54 -10.14 -7.99
C TRP A 69 -5.87 -9.92 -7.28
N ASP A 70 -6.47 -10.99 -6.81
CA ASP A 70 -7.70 -10.93 -5.99
C ASP A 70 -7.41 -10.35 -4.60
N GLU A 71 -6.21 -10.57 -4.07
CA GLU A 71 -5.79 -10.12 -2.74
C GLU A 71 -4.34 -9.59 -2.74
N PRO A 72 -4.01 -8.62 -1.87
CA PRO A 72 -2.63 -8.21 -1.62
C PRO A 72 -1.73 -9.36 -1.17
N ARG A 73 -0.44 -9.26 -1.47
CA ARG A 73 0.58 -10.15 -0.89
C ARG A 73 1.46 -9.39 0.08
N TYR A 74 1.49 -9.84 1.32
CA TYR A 74 2.21 -9.18 2.40
C TYR A 74 3.63 -9.72 2.54
N LEU A 75 4.56 -8.81 2.85
CA LEU A 75 5.96 -9.08 3.19
C LEU A 75 6.16 -9.19 4.71
N VAL A 76 5.13 -8.81 5.47
CA VAL A 76 5.04 -8.85 6.94
C VAL A 76 3.82 -9.67 7.34
N ASP A 77 3.68 -9.98 8.63
CA ASP A 77 2.48 -10.62 9.15
C ASP A 77 1.31 -9.61 9.18
N ALA A 78 0.34 -9.79 8.28
CA ALA A 78 -0.82 -8.91 8.14
C ALA A 78 -1.78 -8.96 9.34
N SER A 79 -1.66 -9.97 10.21
CA SER A 79 -2.45 -10.05 11.44
C SER A 79 -1.91 -9.13 12.55
N GLN A 80 -0.71 -8.58 12.39
CA GLN A 80 -0.13 -7.66 13.37
C GLN A 80 -0.96 -6.37 13.47
N PRO A 81 -1.10 -5.81 14.68
CA PRO A 81 -1.75 -4.53 14.90
C PRO A 81 -1.12 -3.43 14.06
N ILE A 82 -1.94 -2.56 13.49
CA ILE A 82 -1.47 -1.43 12.68
C ILE A 82 -0.54 -0.49 13.45
N SER A 83 -0.72 -0.39 14.79
CA SER A 83 0.17 0.37 15.66
C SER A 83 1.62 -0.14 15.66
N SER A 84 1.87 -1.39 15.28
CA SER A 84 3.20 -1.98 15.21
C SER A 84 4.04 -1.48 14.02
N PHE A 85 3.42 -0.79 13.07
CA PHE A 85 4.07 -0.27 11.86
C PHE A 85 4.29 1.25 11.90
N GLY A 86 4.20 1.86 13.08
CA GLY A 86 4.40 3.30 13.30
C GLY A 86 5.79 3.62 13.86
N GLY A 87 6.31 4.79 13.50
CA GLY A 87 7.58 5.30 14.04
C GLY A 87 7.46 5.85 15.46
N ASN A 88 8.58 6.31 16.02
CA ASN A 88 8.63 6.96 17.33
C ASN A 88 7.70 8.18 17.39
N GLY A 89 6.60 8.07 18.13
CA GLY A 89 5.58 9.12 18.25
C GLY A 89 4.14 8.65 18.12
N GLY A 90 3.91 7.34 17.89
CA GLY A 90 2.56 6.76 17.88
C GLY A 90 1.72 7.13 16.65
N ARG A 91 2.36 7.68 15.61
CA ARG A 91 1.75 7.97 14.30
C ARG A 91 2.21 6.92 13.29
N VAL A 92 1.26 6.38 12.55
CA VAL A 92 1.52 5.47 11.43
C VAL A 92 1.31 6.27 10.16
N SER A 93 2.28 6.20 9.25
CA SER A 93 2.16 6.77 7.91
C SER A 93 2.32 5.65 6.89
N LEU A 94 1.29 5.48 6.06
CA LEU A 94 1.24 4.51 4.98
C LEU A 94 1.34 5.23 3.64
N MET A 95 2.16 4.72 2.75
CA MET A 95 2.28 5.23 1.39
C MET A 95 2.16 4.08 0.39
N PHE A 96 1.23 4.19 -0.55
CA PHE A 96 1.15 3.30 -1.70
C PHE A 96 1.95 3.89 -2.85
N ARG A 97 3.16 3.39 -3.05
CA ARG A 97 4.01 3.82 -4.17
C ARG A 97 3.52 3.18 -5.45
N TYR A 98 3.10 4.01 -6.40
CA TYR A 98 2.73 3.54 -7.73
C TYR A 98 3.97 2.98 -8.45
N TRP A 99 3.90 1.70 -8.82
CA TRP A 99 4.93 0.96 -9.55
C TRP A 99 4.45 0.59 -10.96
N LYS A 100 3.62 1.45 -11.57
CA LYS A 100 3.21 1.37 -12.98
C LYS A 100 2.66 -0.01 -13.34
N GLN A 101 3.03 -0.49 -14.52
CA GLN A 101 2.63 -1.78 -15.07
C GLN A 101 3.73 -2.84 -14.95
N HIS A 102 4.63 -2.69 -13.97
CA HIS A 102 5.66 -3.69 -13.68
C HIS A 102 5.02 -4.98 -13.17
N ASP A 103 5.62 -6.11 -13.52
CA ASP A 103 5.17 -7.43 -13.10
C ASP A 103 5.14 -7.53 -11.56
N PRO A 104 3.94 -7.70 -10.95
CA PRO A 104 3.81 -7.72 -9.51
C PRO A 104 4.47 -8.95 -8.87
N ASP A 105 4.59 -10.07 -9.59
CA ASP A 105 5.29 -11.26 -9.08
C ASP A 105 6.79 -10.97 -8.94
N HIS A 106 7.40 -10.31 -9.93
CA HIS A 106 8.79 -9.88 -9.87
C HIS A 106 9.03 -8.86 -8.76
N VAL A 107 8.17 -7.85 -8.64
CA VAL A 107 8.27 -6.82 -7.59
C VAL A 107 8.20 -7.47 -6.20
N PHE A 108 7.24 -8.37 -5.98
CA PHE A 108 7.12 -9.08 -4.72
C PHE A 108 8.36 -9.94 -4.42
N ALA A 109 8.85 -10.70 -5.39
CA ALA A 109 10.02 -11.56 -5.22
C ALA A 109 11.30 -10.79 -4.84
N GLU A 110 11.53 -9.62 -5.45
CA GLU A 110 12.67 -8.76 -5.11
C GLU A 110 12.55 -8.21 -3.67
N LEU A 111 11.38 -7.68 -3.31
CA LEU A 111 11.14 -7.14 -1.97
C LEU A 111 11.23 -8.23 -0.89
N ALA A 112 10.65 -9.42 -1.14
CA ALA A 112 10.69 -10.56 -0.23
C ALA A 112 12.12 -11.06 0.00
N ALA A 113 13.01 -10.84 -0.96
CA ALA A 113 14.43 -11.15 -0.84
C ALA A 113 15.27 -9.97 -0.30
N GLY A 114 14.62 -8.90 0.18
CA GLY A 114 15.28 -7.72 0.75
C GLY A 114 15.98 -6.83 -0.28
N ARG A 115 15.60 -6.91 -1.55
CA ARG A 115 16.18 -6.11 -2.65
C ARG A 115 15.19 -5.05 -3.12
N GLU A 116 15.74 -3.98 -3.69
CA GLU A 116 14.92 -2.96 -4.36
C GLU A 116 14.54 -3.44 -5.78
N PRO A 117 13.23 -3.49 -6.12
CA PRO A 117 12.78 -3.84 -7.46
C PRO A 117 13.34 -2.87 -8.50
N ARG A 118 13.83 -3.40 -9.63
CA ARG A 118 14.29 -2.56 -10.74
C ARG A 118 13.10 -2.02 -11.53
N ARG A 119 13.20 -0.76 -11.95
CA ARG A 119 12.26 -0.05 -12.82
C ARG A 119 12.61 -0.22 -14.29
#